data_AF-A0A346CJ21-F1
#
_entry.id   AF-A0A346CJ21-F1
#
_cell.length_a   1.000
_cell.length_b   1.000
_cell.length_c   1.000
_cell.angle_alpha   90.00
_cell.angle_beta   90.00
_cell.angle_gamma   90.00
#
_symmetry.space_group_name_H-M   'P 1'
#
loop_
_entity.id
_entity.type
_entity.pdbx_description
1 polymer ?
#
loop_
_entity_poly.entity_id
_entity_poly.type
_entity_poly.pdbx_seq_one_letter_code
_entity_poly.pdbx_strand_id
1 'polypeptide(L)'
;MKLFMFTAIIFTMASTTVTARTCRNNMEVCAIQYDEMYDYCSCSNGGCIKDDPYKVAVPGMSVFTCQQISDFNICGQSQFVMKDPAYQINCRCRDGRYKVVHGGIKCE
;
A
#
# COMPACT_ATOMS: atom_id res chain seq x y z
N MET A 1 6.44 -61.84 -8.29
CA MET A 1 6.33 -60.48 -7.70
C MET A 1 5.99 -59.51 -8.82
N LYS A 2 4.77 -58.98 -8.86
CA LYS A 2 4.31 -58.02 -9.88
C LYS A 2 4.52 -56.61 -9.34
N LEU A 3 5.43 -55.86 -9.95
CA LEU A 3 5.70 -54.46 -9.63
C LEU A 3 4.60 -53.59 -10.26
N PHE A 4 3.77 -52.98 -9.42
CA PHE A 4 2.87 -51.91 -9.82
C PHE A 4 3.62 -50.58 -9.73
N MET A 5 3.92 -50.00 -10.89
CA MET A 5 4.49 -48.66 -11.00
C MET A 5 3.32 -47.67 -10.96
N PHE A 6 3.13 -47.00 -9.82
CA PHE A 6 2.17 -45.91 -9.70
C PHE A 6 2.85 -44.62 -10.18
N THR A 7 2.40 -44.10 -11.31
CA THR A 7 2.75 -42.76 -11.79
C THR A 7 2.12 -41.73 -10.87
N ALA A 8 2.95 -41.11 -10.02
CA ALA A 8 2.54 -39.96 -9.23
C ALA A 8 2.36 -38.74 -10.15
N ILE A 9 1.11 -38.33 -10.36
CA ILE A 9 0.79 -37.06 -11.03
C ILE A 9 1.10 -35.95 -10.02
N ILE A 10 2.21 -35.26 -10.22
CA ILE A 10 2.55 -34.06 -9.46
C ILE A 10 1.71 -32.93 -10.04
N PHE A 11 0.65 -32.53 -9.34
CA PHE A 11 -0.02 -31.26 -9.59
C PHE A 11 0.93 -30.15 -9.13
N THR A 12 1.77 -29.66 -10.03
CA THR A 12 2.44 -28.36 -9.87
C THR A 12 1.34 -27.31 -9.89
N MET A 13 0.82 -26.98 -8.71
CA MET A 13 0.16 -25.69 -8.52
C MET A 13 1.23 -24.63 -8.72
N ALA A 14 1.38 -24.18 -9.97
CA ALA A 14 1.96 -22.89 -10.26
C ALA A 14 0.99 -21.88 -9.65
N SER A 15 1.16 -21.63 -8.34
CA SER A 15 0.56 -20.49 -7.67
C SER A 15 0.98 -19.31 -8.51
N THR A 16 0.02 -18.74 -9.23
CA THR A 16 0.17 -17.44 -9.86
C THR A 16 0.26 -16.45 -8.71
N THR A 17 1.40 -16.40 -8.02
CA THR A 17 1.78 -15.28 -7.19
C THR A 17 1.81 -14.13 -8.17
N VAL A 18 0.70 -13.40 -8.24
CA VAL A 18 0.66 -12.10 -8.89
C VAL A 18 1.77 -11.34 -8.22
N THR A 19 2.90 -11.20 -8.90
CA THR A 19 4.06 -10.51 -8.37
C THR A 19 3.59 -9.08 -8.21
N ALA A 20 3.18 -8.73 -6.99
CA ALA A 20 2.79 -7.39 -6.65
C ALA A 20 3.90 -6.48 -7.16
N ARG A 21 3.55 -5.63 -8.12
CA ARG A 21 4.48 -4.71 -8.78
C ARG A 21 5.30 -4.02 -7.69
N THR A 22 6.61 -3.87 -7.85
CA THR A 22 7.38 -3.09 -6.87
C THR A 22 6.97 -1.63 -6.93
N CYS A 23 6.79 -0.99 -5.77
CA CYS A 23 6.48 0.45 -5.70
C CYS A 23 7.62 1.26 -6.35
N ARG A 24 7.29 2.32 -7.10
CA ARG A 24 8.25 3.18 -7.79
C ARG A 24 9.16 3.92 -6.83
N ASN A 25 8.62 4.29 -5.67
CA ASN A 25 9.30 5.02 -4.61
C ASN A 25 8.56 4.80 -3.29
N ASN A 26 9.12 5.33 -2.20
CA ASN A 26 8.54 5.20 -0.87
C ASN A 26 7.28 6.04 -0.63
N MET A 27 6.96 6.94 -1.58
CA MET A 27 5.80 7.83 -1.53
C MET A 27 4.55 7.18 -2.16
N GLU A 28 4.72 6.21 -3.07
CA GLU A 28 3.62 5.47 -3.69
C GLU A 28 2.88 4.67 -2.64
N VAL A 29 1.55 4.71 -2.74
CA VAL A 29 0.67 3.95 -1.88
C VAL A 29 0.85 2.48 -2.17
N CYS A 30 1.25 1.72 -1.16
CA CYS A 30 1.47 0.29 -1.30
C CYS A 30 0.22 -0.54 -1.01
N ALA A 31 -0.67 -0.04 -0.15
CA ALA A 31 -1.98 -0.63 0.09
C ALA A 31 -3.03 0.42 0.47
N ILE A 32 -4.30 0.12 0.21
CA ILE A 32 -5.45 0.88 0.70
C ILE A 32 -6.42 -0.08 1.38
N GLN A 33 -6.95 0.34 2.52
CA GLN A 33 -8.01 -0.35 3.23
C GLN A 33 -9.28 0.49 3.20
N TYR A 34 -10.33 -0.04 2.57
CA TYR A 34 -11.71 0.42 2.73
C TYR A 34 -12.38 -0.52 3.73
N ASP A 35 -13.30 -1.38 3.27
CA ASP A 35 -13.81 -2.52 4.03
C ASP A 35 -12.86 -3.74 3.95
N GLU A 36 -12.20 -3.90 2.81
CA GLU A 36 -11.19 -4.93 2.54
C GLU A 36 -9.82 -4.29 2.28
N MET A 37 -8.77 -5.10 2.38
CA MET A 37 -7.39 -4.69 2.15
C MET A 37 -7.01 -4.92 0.68
N TYR A 38 -6.58 -3.86 0.00
CA TYR A 38 -6.13 -3.89 -1.39
C TYR A 38 -4.64 -3.56 -1.48
N ASP A 39 -3.84 -4.52 -1.93
CA ASP A 39 -2.41 -4.34 -2.19
C ASP A 39 -2.17 -3.85 -3.63
N TYR A 40 -1.52 -2.70 -3.77
CA TYR A 40 -1.19 -2.10 -5.07
C TYR A 40 0.23 -2.42 -5.52
N CYS A 41 1.17 -2.37 -4.58
CA CYS A 41 2.57 -2.60 -4.86
C CYS A 41 3.32 -3.14 -3.63
N SER A 42 4.45 -3.81 -3.88
CA SER A 42 5.34 -4.30 -2.84
C SER A 42 6.49 -3.31 -2.61
N CYS A 43 6.80 -3.03 -1.36
CA CYS A 43 7.93 -2.18 -0.99
C CYS A 43 9.25 -2.94 -1.16
N SER A 44 10.30 -2.23 -1.57
CA SER A 44 11.62 -2.80 -1.86
C SER A 44 12.27 -3.55 -0.69
N ASN A 45 11.86 -3.26 0.56
CA ASN A 45 12.45 -3.81 1.78
C ASN A 45 11.71 -5.05 2.35
N GLY A 46 10.76 -5.63 1.62
CA GLY A 46 10.07 -6.85 2.06
C GLY A 46 8.55 -6.76 2.16
N GLY A 47 7.91 -6.00 1.28
CA GLY A 47 6.44 -5.91 1.23
C GLY A 47 5.86 -4.66 1.89
N CYS A 48 4.56 -4.45 1.69
CA CYS A 48 3.83 -3.31 2.26
C CYS A 48 3.53 -3.56 3.74
N ILE A 49 4.11 -2.76 4.63
CA ILE A 49 3.86 -2.82 6.08
C ILE A 49 2.52 -2.13 6.36
N LYS A 50 1.61 -2.85 7.03
CA LYS A 50 0.21 -2.42 7.27
C LYS A 50 -0.04 -2.03 8.72
N ASP A 51 0.90 -1.27 9.29
CA ASP A 51 0.86 -0.83 10.70
C ASP A 51 0.63 0.68 10.80
N ASP A 52 0.21 1.15 11.98
CA ASP A 52 -0.12 2.56 12.25
C ASP A 52 0.97 3.57 11.85
N PRO A 53 2.28 3.32 12.07
CA PRO A 53 3.32 4.28 11.67
C PRO A 53 3.41 4.52 10.17
N TYR A 54 2.89 3.61 9.35
CA TYR A 54 2.92 3.66 7.89
C TYR A 54 1.57 4.10 7.28
N LYS A 55 0.61 4.45 8.14
CA LYS A 55 -0.80 4.65 7.77
C LYS A 55 -1.20 6.12 7.81
N VAL A 56 -1.82 6.58 6.73
CA VAL A 56 -2.65 7.80 6.69
C VAL A 56 -4.11 7.38 6.81
N ALA A 57 -4.72 7.66 7.97
CA ALA A 57 -6.14 7.42 8.18
C ALA A 57 -6.95 8.65 7.81
N VAL A 58 -7.92 8.49 6.92
CA VAL A 58 -8.94 9.49 6.57
C VAL A 58 -10.34 8.90 6.79
N PRO A 59 -11.39 9.73 6.89
CA PRO A 59 -12.75 9.21 6.99
C PRO A 59 -13.08 8.25 5.84
N GLY A 60 -13.37 6.98 6.17
CA GLY A 60 -13.78 5.95 5.21
C GLY A 60 -12.66 5.18 4.49
N MET A 61 -11.38 5.50 4.70
CA MET A 61 -10.27 4.71 4.15
C MET A 61 -8.95 4.91 4.91
N SER A 62 -8.10 3.90 4.86
CA SER A 62 -6.70 3.99 5.31
C SER A 62 -5.75 3.74 4.15
N VAL A 63 -4.71 4.55 4.07
CA VAL A 63 -3.69 4.48 3.01
C VAL A 63 -2.36 4.13 3.64
N PHE A 64 -1.64 3.17 3.06
CA PHE A 64 -0.35 2.70 3.57
C PHE A 64 0.79 3.01 2.61
N THR A 65 1.95 3.39 3.14
CA THR A 65 3.17 3.72 2.39
C THR A 65 4.33 2.82 2.78
N CYS A 66 5.39 2.82 1.97
CA CYS A 66 6.59 2.02 2.25
C CYS A 66 7.54 2.62 3.30
N GLN A 67 7.38 3.90 3.64
CA GLN A 67 8.10 4.57 4.72
C GLN A 67 7.12 5.07 5.78
N GLN A 68 7.62 5.37 6.98
CA GLN A 68 6.77 5.86 8.06
C GLN A 68 6.24 7.25 7.72
N ILE A 69 5.02 7.54 8.15
CA ILE A 69 4.38 8.82 7.90
C ILE A 69 5.18 9.96 8.54
N SER A 70 5.85 9.73 9.67
CA SER A 70 6.73 10.70 10.33
C SER A 70 7.91 11.18 9.47
N ASP A 71 8.36 10.35 8.53
CA ASP A 71 9.52 10.62 7.68
C ASP A 71 9.19 11.55 6.51
N PHE A 72 7.90 11.76 6.24
CA PHE A 72 7.46 12.75 5.26
C PHE A 72 7.59 14.17 5.82
N ASN A 73 7.91 15.11 4.94
CA ASN A 73 7.89 16.54 5.28
C ASN A 73 6.47 16.99 5.67
N ILE A 74 6.39 17.99 6.54
CA ILE A 74 5.09 18.61 6.88
C ILE A 74 4.53 19.34 5.66
N CYS A 75 3.26 19.13 5.33
CA CYS A 75 2.60 19.82 4.22
C CYS A 75 2.56 21.33 4.43
N GLY A 76 2.79 22.09 3.37
CA GLY A 76 2.48 23.53 3.35
C GLY A 76 0.97 23.79 3.39
N GLN A 77 0.56 25.01 3.73
CA GLN A 77 -0.84 25.39 4.00
C GLN A 77 -1.85 25.04 2.89
N SER A 78 -1.41 24.92 1.63
CA SER A 78 -2.30 24.62 0.49
C SER A 78 -1.95 23.31 -0.22
N GLN A 79 -0.97 22.55 0.27
CA GLN A 79 -0.46 21.36 -0.40
C GLN A 79 -1.39 20.17 -0.19
N PHE A 80 -1.53 19.34 -1.22
CA PHE A 80 -2.18 18.04 -1.10
C PHE A 80 -1.23 17.04 -0.45
N VAL A 81 -1.73 16.34 0.58
CA VAL A 81 -1.09 15.15 1.15
C VAL A 81 -0.99 14.10 0.07
N MET A 82 -2.11 13.83 -0.61
CA MET A 82 -2.21 12.95 -1.77
C MET A 82 -3.05 13.63 -2.83
N LYS A 83 -2.62 13.57 -4.09
CA LYS A 83 -3.40 14.07 -5.22
C LYS A 83 -3.97 12.88 -5.99
N ASP A 84 -5.25 12.93 -6.33
CA ASP A 84 -5.85 11.97 -7.26
C ASP A 84 -5.48 12.35 -8.71
N PRO A 85 -5.08 11.41 -9.58
CA PRO A 85 -4.96 9.95 -9.41
C PRO A 85 -3.52 9.48 -9.14
N ALA A 86 -2.66 10.33 -8.57
CA ALA A 86 -1.24 10.02 -8.43
C ALA A 86 -0.95 8.91 -7.39
N TYR A 87 -1.92 8.57 -6.51
CA TYR A 87 -1.79 7.57 -5.43
C TYR A 87 -0.41 7.62 -4.74
N GLN A 88 0.03 8.83 -4.39
CA GLN A 88 1.32 9.12 -3.77
C GLN A 88 1.14 10.11 -2.61
N ILE A 89 1.69 9.77 -1.45
CA ILE A 89 1.77 10.66 -0.29
C ILE A 89 2.99 11.58 -0.48
N ASN A 90 2.76 12.89 -0.59
CA ASN A 90 3.84 13.87 -0.81
C ASN A 90 4.36 14.49 0.49
N CYS A 91 3.52 14.52 1.53
CA CYS A 91 3.78 15.18 2.79
C CYS A 91 2.83 14.66 3.87
N ARG A 92 3.11 14.95 5.14
CA ARG A 92 2.25 14.62 6.28
C ARG A 92 1.62 15.86 6.90
N CYS A 93 0.49 15.68 7.57
CA CYS A 93 -0.12 16.74 8.37
C CYS A 93 0.57 16.84 9.72
N ARG A 94 0.81 18.08 10.18
CA ARG A 94 1.50 18.33 11.45
C ARG A 94 0.78 17.66 12.62
N ASP A 95 -0.54 17.77 12.64
CA ASP A 95 -1.40 17.25 13.71
C ASP A 95 -1.94 15.84 13.41
N GLY A 96 -1.48 15.20 12.33
CA GLY A 96 -1.95 13.87 11.93
C GLY A 96 -3.43 13.80 11.52
N ARG A 97 -4.07 14.95 11.24
CA ARG A 97 -5.47 15.03 10.81
C ARG A 97 -5.58 15.24 9.31
N TYR A 98 -6.40 14.40 8.67
CA TYR A 98 -6.52 14.34 7.22
C TYR A 98 -7.99 14.33 6.81
N LYS A 99 -8.31 15.00 5.70
CA LYS A 99 -9.65 14.99 5.07
C LYS A 99 -9.56 14.70 3.58
N VAL A 100 -10.60 14.04 3.09
CA VAL A 100 -10.84 13.88 1.65
C VAL A 100 -11.45 15.18 1.13
N VAL A 101 -10.88 15.71 0.06
CA VAL A 101 -11.39 16.89 -0.66
C VAL A 101 -11.47 16.57 -2.15
N HIS A 102 -12.19 17.41 -2.91
CA HIS A 102 -12.20 17.26 -4.37
C HIS A 102 -10.76 17.32 -4.93
N GLY A 103 -10.32 16.23 -5.56
CA GLY A 103 -8.97 16.09 -6.13
C GLY A 103 -7.92 15.43 -5.23
N GLY A 104 -8.26 14.95 -4.02
CA GLY A 104 -7.35 14.12 -3.21
C GLY A 104 -7.51 14.28 -1.69
N ILE A 105 -6.41 14.14 -0.96
CA ILE A 105 -6.34 14.25 0.51
C ILE A 105 -5.57 15.50 0.89
N LYS A 106 -6.07 16.25 1.88
CA LYS A 106 -5.42 17.41 2.49
C LYS A 106 -5.39 17.31 4.01
N CYS A 107 -4.58 18.16 4.62
CA CYS A 107 -4.64 18.39 6.06
C CYS A 107 -5.95 19.07 6.45
N GLU A 108 -6.48 18.67 7.60
CA GLU A 108 -7.67 19.29 8.18
C GLU A 108 -7.40 20.70 8.67
#